data_AF-A0A931PRI4-F1
#
_entry.id   AF-A0A931PRI4-F1
#
_cell.length_a   1.000
_cell.length_b   1.000
_cell.length_c   1.000
_cell.angle_alpha   90.00
_cell.angle_beta   90.00
_cell.angle_gamma   90.00
#
_symmetry.space_group_name_H-M   'P 1'
#
loop_
_entity.id
_entity.type
_entity.pdbx_description
1 polymer ?
#
loop_
_entity_poly.entity_id
_entity_poly.type
_entity_poly.pdbx_seq_one_letter_code
_entity_poly.pdbx_strand_id
1 'polypeptide(L)'
;MSTEPKEKQSFLQGLGATLKGMSITFKYLFKPPVTVSYPEVKRNISPRYKGKHWLRLWPDGMERCVGCLACMEVCPSQAILVVPGDNPTDKPVSKAKKYSVDFQINYLRCIFDGACEEACPVDAIILSTDYELGGYSREELIYRKDKLNEPHPGASGIDVNWSRRPAPAPKPATPAAPTAPATPKPAAPSAPPSAPAASTPTAPKPPTPPTPPTAASAPTAPAVKPATPAPPLTQPAAPGAATPQPQTPPASGDKPQA
;
A
#
# COMPACT_ATOMS: atom_id res chain seq x y z
N MET A 1 -44.13 19.46 -47.91
CA MET A 1 -42.74 19.83 -48.28
C MET A 1 -42.17 20.81 -47.26
N SER A 2 -42.00 20.43 -45.98
CA SER A 2 -41.58 21.41 -44.94
C SER A 2 -40.73 20.81 -43.80
N THR A 3 -39.81 19.88 -44.07
CA THR A 3 -38.91 19.30 -43.05
C THR A 3 -37.45 19.79 -43.12
N GLU A 4 -37.08 20.69 -44.05
CA GLU A 4 -35.67 21.07 -44.31
C GLU A 4 -34.94 21.99 -43.31
N PRO A 5 -35.57 22.90 -42.53
CA PRO A 5 -34.78 23.86 -41.73
C PRO A 5 -34.21 23.24 -40.44
N LYS A 6 -34.88 22.23 -39.85
CA LYS A 6 -34.48 21.65 -38.55
C LYS A 6 -33.27 20.72 -38.67
N GLU A 7 -33.08 20.06 -39.82
CA GLU A 7 -31.97 19.13 -40.05
C GLU A 7 -30.63 19.87 -40.23
N LYS A 8 -30.62 20.95 -41.02
CA LYS A 8 -29.43 21.81 -41.21
C LYS A 8 -29.00 22.49 -39.92
N GLN A 9 -29.97 22.84 -39.06
CA GLN A 9 -29.71 23.41 -37.74
C GLN A 9 -29.05 22.39 -36.80
N SER A 10 -29.49 21.13 -36.84
CA SER A 10 -28.86 20.03 -36.08
C SER A 10 -27.44 19.72 -36.56
N PHE A 11 -27.18 19.77 -37.87
CA PHE A 11 -25.85 19.55 -38.44
C PHE A 11 -24.86 20.67 -38.09
N LEU A 12 -25.28 21.93 -38.18
CA LEU A 12 -24.47 23.10 -37.78
C LEU A 12 -24.18 23.12 -36.28
N GLN A 13 -25.15 22.70 -35.46
CA GLN A 13 -24.95 22.51 -34.03
C GLN A 13 -23.92 21.41 -33.75
N GLY A 14 -23.96 20.32 -34.52
CA GLY A 14 -22.95 19.24 -34.48
C GLY A 14 -21.54 19.72 -34.86
N LEU A 15 -21.40 20.48 -35.95
CA LEU A 15 -20.10 21.04 -36.37
C LEU A 15 -19.56 22.05 -35.35
N GLY A 16 -20.42 22.92 -34.81
CA GLY A 16 -20.05 23.87 -33.77
C GLY A 16 -19.58 23.18 -32.48
N ALA A 17 -20.22 22.07 -32.09
CA ALA A 17 -19.77 21.25 -30.98
C ALA A 17 -18.40 20.59 -31.25
N THR A 18 -18.18 20.07 -32.46
CA THR A 18 -16.90 19.47 -32.87
C THR A 18 -15.76 20.48 -32.86
N LEU A 19 -15.98 21.68 -33.40
CA LEU A 19 -15.00 22.77 -33.39
C LEU A 19 -14.69 23.26 -31.97
N LYS A 20 -15.71 23.34 -31.11
CA LYS A 20 -15.52 23.67 -29.70
C LYS A 20 -14.70 22.60 -28.98
N GLY A 21 -14.95 21.32 -29.26
CA GLY A 21 -14.15 20.21 -28.75
C GLY A 21 -12.69 20.30 -29.20
N MET A 22 -12.45 20.51 -30.49
CA MET A 22 -11.09 20.64 -31.05
C MET A 22 -10.35 21.86 -30.48
N SER A 23 -11.05 22.98 -30.25
CA SER A 23 -10.48 24.18 -29.61
C SER A 23 -10.02 23.90 -28.17
N ILE A 24 -10.79 23.12 -27.40
CA ILE A 24 -10.39 22.71 -26.05
C ILE A 24 -9.15 21.82 -26.12
N THR A 25 -9.13 20.82 -27.02
CA THR A 25 -7.96 19.95 -27.21
C THR A 25 -6.71 20.77 -27.56
N PHE A 26 -6.83 21.70 -28.51
CA PHE A 26 -5.73 22.57 -28.90
C PHE A 26 -5.25 23.45 -27.73
N LYS A 27 -6.17 23.96 -26.90
CA LYS A 27 -5.83 24.71 -25.68
C LYS A 27 -5.05 23.88 -24.65
N TYR A 28 -5.35 22.59 -24.50
CA TYR A 28 -4.63 21.71 -23.57
C TYR A 28 -3.31 21.18 -24.14
N LEU A 29 -3.15 21.15 -25.47
CA LEU A 29 -1.90 20.74 -26.13
C LEU A 29 -0.72 21.67 -25.77
N PHE A 30 -0.97 22.97 -25.63
CA PHE A 30 0.06 23.96 -25.25
C PHE A 30 0.19 24.19 -23.75
N LYS A 31 -0.59 23.50 -22.91
CA LYS A 31 -0.43 23.58 -21.46
C LYS A 31 0.68 22.62 -20.99
N PRO A 32 1.47 23.00 -19.97
CA PRO A 32 2.42 22.06 -19.38
C PRO A 32 1.67 20.84 -18.81
N PRO A 33 2.23 19.62 -18.96
CA PRO A 33 1.59 18.41 -18.46
C PRO A 33 1.52 18.42 -16.93
N VAL A 34 0.34 18.10 -16.38
CA VAL A 34 0.16 17.91 -14.93
C VAL A 34 0.52 16.45 -14.59
N THR A 35 1.80 16.13 -14.69
CA THR A 35 2.34 14.79 -14.43
C THR A 35 3.50 14.86 -13.45
N VAL A 36 3.74 13.75 -12.76
CA VAL A 36 4.92 13.56 -11.90
C VAL A 36 5.73 12.43 -12.53
N SER A 37 6.98 12.71 -12.90
CA SER A 37 7.87 11.70 -13.46
C SER A 37 8.40 10.79 -12.36
N TYR A 38 7.99 9.53 -12.38
CA TYR A 38 8.51 8.48 -11.51
C TYR A 38 9.54 7.66 -12.31
N PRO A 39 10.72 7.33 -11.76
CA PRO A 39 11.11 7.34 -10.34
C PRO A 39 11.80 8.61 -9.82
N GLU A 40 12.08 9.61 -10.67
CA GLU A 40 12.91 10.77 -10.31
C GLU A 40 12.25 11.67 -9.26
N VAL A 41 10.94 11.88 -9.36
CA VAL A 41 10.14 12.68 -8.42
C VAL A 41 9.09 11.77 -7.79
N LYS A 42 9.27 11.45 -6.50
CA LYS A 42 8.26 10.72 -5.74
C LYS A 42 7.17 11.68 -5.25
N ARG A 43 5.92 11.28 -5.39
CA ARG A 43 4.78 12.05 -4.89
C ARG A 43 4.86 12.14 -3.37
N ASN A 44 4.54 13.31 -2.82
CA ASN A 44 4.34 13.42 -1.37
C ASN A 44 3.09 12.64 -0.96
N ILE A 45 3.27 11.61 -0.14
CA ILE A 45 2.22 10.72 0.34
C ILE A 45 1.73 11.20 1.71
N SER A 46 0.45 10.97 2.02
CA SER A 46 -0.09 11.37 3.31
C SER A 46 0.61 10.60 4.45
N PRO A 47 0.82 11.23 5.62
CA PRO A 47 1.40 10.55 6.79
C PRO A 47 0.58 9.35 7.31
N ARG A 48 -0.68 9.21 6.86
CA ARG A 48 -1.62 8.14 7.22
C ARG A 48 -1.77 7.08 6.12
N TYR A 49 -0.88 7.10 5.14
CA TYR A 49 -0.88 6.08 4.11
C TYR A 49 -0.59 4.70 4.70
N LYS A 50 -1.26 3.68 4.15
CA LYS A 50 -1.18 2.30 4.57
C LYS A 50 -0.32 1.52 3.56
N GLY A 51 0.98 1.47 3.80
CA GLY A 51 1.98 0.81 2.96
C GLY A 51 2.60 -0.43 3.61
N LYS A 52 3.91 -0.60 3.46
CA LYS A 52 4.66 -1.74 4.02
C LYS A 52 4.45 -1.88 5.52
N HIS A 53 4.33 -3.12 5.98
CA HIS A 53 4.27 -3.43 7.40
C HIS A 53 5.67 -3.42 8.01
N TRP A 54 5.79 -2.85 9.20
CA TRP A 54 7.01 -2.82 9.99
C TRP A 54 6.74 -3.30 11.42
N LEU A 55 7.72 -3.99 11.98
CA LEU A 55 7.75 -4.47 13.35
C LEU A 55 8.66 -3.56 14.17
N ARG A 56 8.05 -2.84 15.11
CA ARG A 56 8.73 -1.87 15.97
C ARG A 56 9.57 -2.56 17.04
N LEU A 57 10.67 -1.89 17.37
CA LEU A 57 11.51 -2.21 18.52
C LEU A 57 11.28 -1.22 19.67
N TRP A 58 11.56 -1.66 20.89
CA TRP A 58 11.69 -0.79 22.05
C TRP A 58 12.97 0.08 21.92
N PRO A 59 13.08 1.18 22.68
CA PRO A 59 14.33 1.96 22.78
C PRO A 59 15.56 1.10 23.12
N ASP A 60 15.35 0.02 23.88
CA ASP A 60 16.39 -0.91 24.30
C ASP A 60 16.79 -1.91 23.20
N GLY A 61 16.21 -1.82 21.99
CA GLY A 61 16.46 -2.73 20.86
C GLY A 61 15.68 -4.06 20.91
N MET A 62 15.00 -4.36 22.01
CA MET A 62 14.12 -5.53 22.12
C MET A 62 12.86 -5.40 21.25
N GLU A 63 12.32 -6.51 20.79
CA GLU A 63 11.09 -6.51 19.99
C GLU A 63 9.87 -6.10 20.81
N ARG A 64 8.97 -5.31 20.19
CA ARG A 64 7.68 -4.98 20.81
C ARG A 64 6.66 -6.10 20.70
N CYS A 65 6.78 -6.95 19.68
CA CYS A 65 5.84 -8.04 19.44
C CYS A 65 5.90 -9.08 20.58
N VAL A 66 4.77 -9.32 21.25
CA VAL A 66 4.65 -10.31 22.33
C VAL A 66 4.05 -11.64 21.87
N GLY A 67 3.77 -11.80 20.56
CA GLY A 67 3.19 -13.03 20.01
C GLY A 67 1.74 -13.28 20.45
N CYS A 68 0.92 -12.24 20.65
CA CYS A 68 -0.46 -12.37 21.15
C CYS A 68 -1.50 -12.87 20.13
N LEU A 69 -1.12 -13.05 18.86
CA LEU A 69 -1.99 -13.51 17.75
C LEU A 69 -3.14 -12.57 17.34
N ALA A 70 -3.34 -11.42 18.01
CA ALA A 70 -4.43 -10.50 17.70
C ALA A 70 -4.45 -10.02 16.24
N CYS A 71 -3.27 -9.70 15.67
CA CYS A 71 -3.16 -9.25 14.29
C CYS A 71 -3.46 -10.36 13.26
N MET A 72 -3.24 -11.62 13.61
CA MET A 72 -3.58 -12.77 12.77
C MET A 72 -5.09 -12.99 12.76
N GLU A 73 -5.73 -12.90 13.93
CA GLU A 73 -7.17 -13.10 14.10
C GLU A 73 -8.00 -12.01 13.41
N VAL A 74 -7.61 -10.75 13.55
CA VAL A 74 -8.36 -9.62 12.96
C VAL A 74 -8.20 -9.53 11.43
N CYS A 75 -7.24 -10.25 10.84
CA CYS A 75 -6.88 -10.08 9.43
C CYS A 75 -7.98 -10.64 8.51
N PRO A 76 -8.71 -9.80 7.74
CA PRO A 76 -9.81 -10.26 6.90
C PRO A 76 -9.36 -11.18 5.76
N SER A 77 -8.10 -11.05 5.31
CA SER A 77 -7.54 -11.86 4.22
C SER A 77 -6.67 -13.03 4.69
N GLN A 78 -6.51 -13.19 6.02
CA GLN A 78 -5.65 -14.20 6.64
C GLN A 78 -4.23 -14.23 6.04
N ALA A 79 -3.62 -13.05 5.90
CA ALA A 79 -2.31 -12.88 5.28
C ALA A 79 -1.13 -13.02 6.27
N ILE A 80 -1.41 -13.02 7.57
CA ILE A 80 -0.40 -13.00 8.64
C ILE A 80 -0.33 -14.37 9.31
N LEU A 81 0.88 -14.89 9.48
CA LEU A 81 1.17 -16.06 10.30
C LEU A 81 2.02 -15.65 11.49
N VAL A 82 1.59 -15.99 12.70
CA VAL A 82 2.34 -15.75 13.93
C VAL A 82 2.44 -17.05 14.72
N VAL A 83 3.68 -17.48 14.98
CA VAL A 83 3.97 -18.63 15.84
C VAL A 83 4.50 -18.09 17.18
N PRO A 84 3.76 -18.23 18.29
CA PRO A 84 4.19 -17.75 19.59
C PRO A 84 5.16 -18.76 20.23
N GLY A 85 6.09 -18.26 21.03
CA GLY A 85 6.99 -19.08 21.86
C GLY A 85 7.36 -18.38 23.15
N ASP A 86 7.89 -19.16 24.09
CA ASP A 86 8.35 -18.64 25.38
C ASP A 86 9.71 -17.97 25.23
N ASN A 87 9.85 -16.81 25.85
CA ASN A 87 11.05 -15.99 25.73
C ASN A 87 12.22 -16.66 26.47
N PRO A 88 13.36 -16.95 25.82
CA PRO A 88 14.48 -17.62 26.46
C PRO A 88 15.04 -16.81 27.62
N THR A 89 15.30 -17.48 28.75
CA THR A 89 15.77 -16.85 30.00
C THR A 89 17.14 -16.19 29.85
N ASP A 90 18.01 -16.78 29.02
CA ASP A 90 19.40 -16.34 28.88
C ASP A 90 19.54 -15.10 27.98
N LYS A 91 18.63 -14.93 27.00
CA LYS A 91 18.66 -13.86 25.99
C LYS A 91 17.24 -13.45 25.59
N PRO A 92 16.55 -12.63 26.41
CA PRO A 92 15.18 -12.24 26.10
C PRO A 92 15.12 -11.40 24.82
N VAL A 93 14.21 -11.78 23.92
CA VAL A 93 13.95 -11.11 22.63
C VAL A 93 12.92 -10.00 22.78
N SER A 94 11.89 -10.24 23.60
CA SER A 94 10.84 -9.26 23.93
C SER A 94 10.86 -8.91 25.42
N LYS A 95 10.13 -7.86 25.82
CA LYS A 95 9.93 -7.52 27.25
C LYS A 95 8.93 -8.43 27.96
N ALA A 96 8.18 -9.25 27.21
CA ALA A 96 7.15 -10.11 27.76
C ALA A 96 7.68 -11.54 27.97
N LYS A 97 6.89 -12.38 28.67
CA LYS A 97 7.19 -13.81 28.83
C LYS A 97 7.15 -14.56 27.50
N LYS A 98 6.46 -14.03 26.49
CA LYS A 98 6.29 -14.62 25.16
C LYS A 98 6.80 -13.69 24.07
N TYR A 99 7.20 -14.28 22.96
CA TYR A 99 7.61 -13.58 21.75
C TYR A 99 7.11 -14.32 20.50
N SER A 100 7.19 -13.69 19.33
CA SER A 100 6.91 -14.38 18.06
C SER A 100 8.18 -15.10 17.59
N VAL A 101 8.15 -16.43 17.57
CA VAL A 101 9.22 -17.29 17.02
C VAL A 101 9.30 -17.10 15.51
N ASP A 102 8.16 -17.17 14.85
CA ASP A 102 8.01 -16.90 13.42
C ASP A 102 6.90 -15.89 13.21
N PHE A 103 7.17 -14.91 12.35
CA PHE A 103 6.22 -13.87 11.98
C PHE A 103 6.34 -13.69 10.48
N GLN A 104 5.26 -13.95 9.75
CA GLN A 104 5.25 -13.84 8.29
C GLN A 104 4.03 -13.05 7.83
N ILE A 105 4.22 -12.23 6.80
CA ILE A 105 3.15 -11.55 6.07
C ILE A 105 3.25 -11.91 4.60
N ASN A 106 2.17 -12.45 4.04
CA ASN A 106 2.04 -12.71 2.63
C ASN A 106 1.46 -11.47 1.91
N TYR A 107 2.31 -10.72 1.21
CA TYR A 107 1.90 -9.51 0.49
C TYR A 107 1.02 -9.77 -0.74
N LEU A 108 0.96 -11.01 -1.23
CA LEU A 108 0.02 -11.38 -2.30
C LEU A 108 -1.41 -11.56 -1.77
N ARG A 109 -1.59 -11.76 -0.45
CA ARG A 109 -2.91 -11.87 0.20
C ARG A 109 -3.28 -10.62 0.97
N CYS A 110 -2.31 -9.80 1.36
CA CYS A 110 -2.57 -8.59 2.13
C CYS A 110 -3.38 -7.58 1.31
N ILE A 111 -4.44 -7.03 1.92
CA ILE A 111 -5.29 -5.99 1.30
C ILE A 111 -5.00 -4.59 1.85
N PHE A 112 -3.97 -4.43 2.68
CA PHE A 112 -3.53 -3.15 3.27
C PHE A 112 -4.64 -2.37 4.02
N ASP A 113 -5.59 -3.08 4.60
CA ASP A 113 -6.69 -2.49 5.38
C ASP A 113 -6.21 -1.83 6.68
N GLY A 114 -5.17 -2.39 7.32
CA GLY A 114 -4.57 -1.84 8.54
C GLY A 114 -5.26 -2.19 9.85
N ALA A 115 -6.26 -3.09 9.83
CA ALA A 115 -6.86 -3.63 11.05
C ALA A 115 -5.83 -4.26 12.01
N CYS A 116 -4.73 -4.81 11.48
CA CYS A 116 -3.64 -5.36 12.28
C CYS A 116 -2.87 -4.31 13.11
N GLU A 117 -2.74 -3.07 12.62
CA GLU A 117 -2.15 -1.95 13.37
C GLU A 117 -3.09 -1.52 14.50
N GLU A 118 -4.38 -1.39 14.22
CA GLU A 118 -5.39 -0.96 15.20
C GLU A 118 -5.64 -2.02 16.30
N ALA A 119 -5.57 -3.30 15.95
CA ALA A 119 -5.76 -4.39 16.89
C ALA A 119 -4.52 -4.67 17.76
N CYS A 120 -3.36 -4.08 17.46
CA CYS A 120 -2.12 -4.40 18.17
C CYS A 120 -2.12 -3.76 19.57
N PRO A 121 -2.11 -4.54 20.67
CA PRO A 121 -2.20 -3.97 22.02
C PRO A 121 -0.92 -3.26 22.49
N VAL A 122 0.19 -3.48 21.77
CA VAL A 122 1.54 -3.00 22.14
C VAL A 122 2.17 -2.15 21.04
N ASP A 123 1.39 -1.77 20.02
CA ASP A 123 1.85 -1.03 18.83
C ASP A 123 3.11 -1.64 18.19
N ALA A 124 3.17 -2.97 18.12
CA ALA A 124 4.31 -3.68 17.55
C ALA A 124 4.30 -3.67 16.02
N ILE A 125 3.13 -3.78 15.39
CA ILE A 125 3.00 -3.74 13.93
C ILE A 125 2.43 -2.39 13.51
N ILE A 126 3.09 -1.74 12.57
CA ILE A 126 2.64 -0.45 12.00
C ILE A 126 2.70 -0.49 10.48
N LEU A 127 1.87 0.33 9.82
CA LEU A 127 1.93 0.54 8.38
C LEU A 127 2.71 1.81 8.06
N SER A 128 3.64 1.70 7.11
CA SER A 128 4.47 2.82 6.66
C SER A 128 3.94 3.52 5.42
N THR A 129 4.67 4.54 4.99
CA THR A 129 4.47 5.20 3.70
C THR A 129 5.16 4.49 2.53
N ASP A 130 5.82 3.35 2.76
CA ASP A 130 6.57 2.66 1.71
C ASP A 130 5.61 1.86 0.83
N TYR A 131 5.61 2.14 -0.47
CA TYR A 131 4.71 1.52 -1.44
C TYR A 131 5.46 0.68 -2.50
N GLU A 132 6.79 0.69 -2.48
CA GLU A 132 7.66 0.02 -3.45
C GLU A 132 7.92 -1.43 -3.02
N LEU A 133 6.90 -2.29 -3.12
CA LEU A 133 6.91 -3.68 -2.65
C LEU A 133 6.97 -4.72 -3.78
N GLY A 134 7.40 -4.33 -4.97
CA GLY A 134 7.53 -5.23 -6.10
C GLY A 134 8.57 -6.32 -5.83
N GLY A 135 8.23 -7.57 -6.15
CA GLY A 135 9.12 -8.72 -6.11
C GLY A 135 8.94 -9.57 -7.36
N TYR A 136 9.95 -10.37 -7.69
CA TYR A 136 9.97 -11.19 -8.91
C TYR A 136 9.42 -12.60 -8.70
N SER A 137 9.44 -13.09 -7.45
CA SER A 137 8.90 -14.39 -7.08
C SER A 137 7.81 -14.30 -6.02
N ARG A 138 7.02 -15.36 -5.91
CA ARG A 138 5.96 -15.47 -4.90
C ARG A 138 6.55 -15.54 -3.50
N GLU A 139 7.65 -16.24 -3.36
CA GLU A 139 8.36 -16.47 -2.10
C GLU A 139 9.00 -15.17 -1.58
N GLU A 140 9.47 -14.31 -2.48
CA GLU A 140 10.02 -12.99 -2.12
C GLU A 140 8.97 -12.07 -1.49
N LEU A 141 7.71 -12.21 -1.92
CA LEU A 141 6.56 -11.45 -1.41
C LEU A 141 5.95 -12.04 -0.12
N ILE A 142 6.54 -13.10 0.41
CA ILE A 142 6.27 -13.57 1.77
C ILE A 142 7.36 -13.03 2.67
N TYR A 143 7.08 -11.93 3.35
CA TYR A 143 8.08 -11.31 4.21
C TYR A 143 8.05 -11.99 5.56
N ARG A 144 9.23 -12.42 6.00
CA ARG A 144 9.45 -12.97 7.33
C ARG A 144 10.00 -11.89 8.25
N LYS A 145 9.95 -12.18 9.54
CA LYS A 145 10.30 -11.29 10.65
C LYS A 145 11.57 -10.45 10.43
N ASP A 146 12.59 -11.04 9.84
CA ASP A 146 13.86 -10.39 9.46
C ASP A 146 13.71 -9.20 8.51
N LYS A 147 12.74 -9.24 7.58
CA LYS A 147 12.45 -8.15 6.63
C LYS A 147 11.47 -7.09 7.15
N LEU A 148 10.82 -7.37 8.28
CA LEU A 148 9.82 -6.48 8.91
C LEU A 148 10.39 -5.71 10.09
N ASN A 149 11.38 -6.24 10.81
CA ASN A 149 11.98 -5.56 11.95
C ASN A 149 12.67 -4.26 11.51
N GLU A 150 12.37 -3.15 12.19
CA GLU A 150 12.73 -1.80 11.73
C GLU A 150 14.23 -1.46 11.77
N PRO A 151 14.69 -0.70 10.76
CA PRO A 151 15.50 0.51 10.98
C PRO A 151 14.90 1.80 10.35
N HIS A 152 13.56 1.87 10.20
CA HIS A 152 12.64 3.04 10.22
C HIS A 152 11.45 2.80 9.25
N PRO A 153 10.16 2.86 9.69
CA PRO A 153 9.50 4.11 10.05
C PRO A 153 8.84 4.14 11.42
N GLY A 154 9.70 4.13 12.43
CA GLY A 154 9.50 4.83 13.69
C GLY A 154 10.56 4.48 14.72
N ALA A 155 11.80 4.26 14.24
CA ALA A 155 12.99 3.75 14.93
C ALA A 155 13.09 4.30 16.36
N SER A 156 12.42 3.55 17.23
CA SER A 156 12.33 3.61 18.68
C SER A 156 12.04 4.95 19.43
N GLY A 157 11.95 6.12 18.80
CA GLY A 157 11.72 7.42 19.48
C GLY A 157 10.37 8.12 19.18
N ILE A 158 9.28 7.61 19.80
CA ILE A 158 7.91 8.13 20.10
C ILE A 158 7.38 9.30 19.25
N ASP A 159 6.31 9.12 18.44
CA ASP A 159 4.88 9.17 18.83
C ASP A 159 3.95 8.53 17.75
N VAL A 160 2.74 7.98 17.93
CA VAL A 160 1.65 7.92 18.94
C VAL A 160 0.48 7.15 18.28
N ASN A 161 -0.52 6.74 19.06
CA ASN A 161 -1.95 6.73 18.67
C ASN A 161 -2.25 7.53 17.38
N TRP A 162 -2.94 6.89 16.42
CA TRP A 162 -3.46 7.40 15.14
C TRP A 162 -3.89 8.89 15.10
N SER A 163 -4.36 9.45 16.22
CA SER A 163 -4.78 10.83 16.39
C SER A 163 -3.68 11.89 16.53
N ARG A 164 -2.42 11.54 16.80
CA ARG A 164 -1.36 12.53 17.12
C ARG A 164 -0.04 12.40 16.35
N ARG A 165 0.06 11.56 15.31
CA ARG A 165 1.31 11.43 14.51
C ARG A 165 1.75 12.83 14.06
N PRO A 166 2.90 13.37 14.49
CA PRO A 166 3.50 14.49 13.81
C PRO A 166 3.82 14.04 12.41
N ALA A 167 3.63 14.94 11.44
CA ALA A 167 4.11 14.67 10.11
C ALA A 167 5.60 14.26 10.20
N PRO A 168 6.04 13.17 9.55
CA PRO A 168 7.46 12.87 9.47
C PRO A 168 8.19 14.12 8.96
N ALA A 169 9.36 14.42 9.54
CA ALA A 169 10.17 15.54 9.10
C ALA A 169 10.33 15.46 7.57
N PRO A 170 10.13 16.57 6.83
CA PRO A 170 10.27 16.54 5.38
C PRO A 170 11.64 15.98 5.05
N LYS A 171 11.68 14.93 4.21
CA LYS A 171 12.93 14.47 3.60
C LYS A 171 13.62 15.71 3.03
N PRO A 172 14.95 15.88 3.22
CA PRO A 172 15.65 17.05 2.69
C PRO A 172 15.26 17.20 1.23
N ALA A 173 14.70 18.37 0.92
CA ALA A 173 14.23 18.64 -0.42
C ALA A 173 15.42 18.46 -1.36
N THR A 174 15.35 17.46 -2.23
CA THR A 174 16.08 17.53 -3.49
C THR A 174 15.74 18.91 -4.07
N PRO A 175 16.72 19.72 -4.50
CA PRO A 175 16.49 21.09 -4.92
C PRO A 175 15.29 21.15 -5.85
N ALA A 176 14.32 21.98 -5.49
CA ALA A 176 13.12 22.20 -6.27
C ALA A 176 13.54 22.47 -7.72
N ALA A 177 13.00 21.68 -8.65
CA ALA A 177 13.04 22.04 -10.06
C ALA A 177 12.50 23.48 -10.18
N PRO A 178 13.14 24.34 -11.00
CA PRO A 178 12.84 25.77 -11.02
C PRO A 178 11.35 26.01 -11.24
N THR A 179 10.76 26.72 -10.29
CA THR A 179 9.35 27.11 -10.29
C THR A 179 9.09 27.96 -11.52
N ALA A 180 8.29 27.43 -12.46
CA ALA A 180 7.67 28.27 -13.46
C ALA A 180 6.86 29.38 -12.76
N PRO A 181 6.90 30.64 -13.22
CA PRO A 181 6.28 31.76 -12.53
C PRO A 181 4.78 31.55 -12.34
N ALA A 182 4.33 31.80 -11.10
CA ALA A 182 2.94 31.71 -10.70
C ALA A 182 2.08 32.66 -11.54
N THR A 183 1.19 32.09 -12.35
CA THR A 183 0.05 32.86 -12.89
C THR A 183 -0.98 33.01 -11.76
N PRO A 184 -1.57 34.20 -11.56
CA PRO A 184 -2.55 34.41 -10.51
C PRO A 184 -3.77 33.52 -10.76
N LYS A 185 -4.12 32.75 -9.73
CA LYS A 185 -5.32 31.90 -9.66
C LYS A 185 -6.57 32.78 -9.88
N PRO A 186 -7.40 32.53 -10.91
CA PRO A 186 -8.70 33.17 -10.97
C PRO A 186 -9.52 32.78 -9.74
N ALA A 187 -10.19 33.77 -9.14
CA ALA A 187 -11.12 33.56 -8.03
C ALA A 187 -12.12 32.45 -8.39
N ALA A 188 -12.30 31.50 -7.48
CA ALA A 188 -13.30 30.46 -7.63
C ALA A 188 -14.68 31.13 -7.75
N PRO A 189 -15.52 30.76 -8.74
CA PRO A 189 -16.91 31.18 -8.71
C PRO A 189 -17.57 30.60 -7.46
N SER A 190 -18.18 31.48 -6.68
CA SER A 190 -19.04 31.13 -5.55
C SER A 190 -20.10 30.13 -5.98
N ALA A 191 -20.32 29.11 -5.14
CA ALA A 191 -21.28 28.04 -5.36
C ALA A 191 -22.67 28.59 -5.75
N PRO A 192 -23.36 27.99 -6.74
CA PRO A 192 -24.74 28.35 -7.02
C PRO A 192 -25.65 27.97 -5.83
N PRO A 193 -26.69 28.76 -5.54
CA PRO A 193 -27.65 28.44 -4.48
C PRO A 193 -28.35 27.12 -4.79
N SER A 194 -28.52 26.30 -3.74
CA SER A 194 -29.17 25.00 -3.77
C SER A 194 -30.52 25.08 -4.47
N ALA A 195 -30.68 24.32 -5.57
CA ALA A 195 -31.96 24.12 -6.22
C ALA A 195 -32.93 23.41 -5.25
N PRO A 196 -34.24 23.75 -5.27
CA PRO A 196 -35.23 23.06 -4.44
C PRO A 196 -35.39 21.60 -4.87
N ALA A 197 -35.61 20.74 -3.89
CA ALA A 197 -35.72 19.29 -4.05
C ALA A 197 -36.75 18.91 -5.12
N ALA A 198 -36.27 18.39 -6.26
CA ALA A 198 -37.10 17.67 -7.20
C ALA A 198 -37.42 16.29 -6.60
N SER A 199 -38.70 16.00 -6.44
CA SER A 199 -39.24 14.70 -6.06
C SER A 199 -38.72 13.60 -6.99
N THR A 200 -38.01 12.63 -6.43
CA THR A 200 -37.55 11.43 -7.11
C THR A 200 -38.74 10.58 -7.60
N PRO A 201 -38.76 10.14 -8.88
CA PRO A 201 -39.66 9.06 -9.28
C PRO A 201 -39.22 7.75 -8.61
N THR A 202 -40.17 7.06 -8.00
CA THR A 202 -39.99 5.75 -7.35
C THR A 202 -39.44 4.72 -8.34
N ALA A 203 -38.28 4.14 -8.03
CA ALA A 203 -37.75 3.00 -8.76
C ALA A 203 -38.65 1.77 -8.57
N PRO A 204 -38.97 0.99 -9.62
CA PRO A 204 -39.70 -0.26 -9.48
C PRO A 204 -38.88 -1.29 -8.70
N LYS A 205 -39.56 -2.04 -7.83
CA LYS A 205 -39.01 -3.08 -6.94
C LYS A 205 -38.30 -4.17 -7.76
N PRO A 206 -37.09 -4.64 -7.35
CA PRO A 206 -36.42 -5.75 -8.01
C PRO A 206 -37.23 -7.05 -7.84
N PRO A 207 -37.23 -7.94 -8.85
CA PRO A 207 -37.90 -9.24 -8.75
C PRO A 207 -37.21 -10.13 -7.70
N THR A 208 -38.04 -10.89 -6.99
CA THR A 208 -37.64 -11.83 -5.93
C THR A 208 -36.77 -12.96 -6.53
N PRO A 209 -35.68 -13.39 -5.85
CA PRO A 209 -34.91 -14.54 -6.31
C PRO A 209 -35.74 -15.84 -6.24
N PRO A 210 -35.52 -16.81 -7.16
CA PRO A 210 -36.19 -18.09 -7.11
C PRO A 210 -35.76 -18.91 -5.88
N THR A 211 -36.72 -19.62 -5.29
CA THR A 211 -36.56 -20.53 -4.16
C THR A 211 -35.56 -21.65 -4.51
N PRO A 212 -34.64 -22.03 -3.60
CA PRO A 212 -33.73 -23.15 -3.84
C PRO A 212 -34.51 -24.48 -3.92
N PRO A 213 -34.09 -25.43 -4.77
CA PRO A 213 -34.69 -26.75 -4.81
C PRO A 213 -34.42 -27.53 -3.51
N THR A 214 -35.44 -28.26 -3.09
CA THR A 214 -35.45 -29.18 -1.94
C THR A 214 -34.32 -30.19 -2.01
N ALA A 215 -33.71 -30.47 -0.86
CA ALA A 215 -32.59 -31.39 -0.66
C ALA A 215 -32.81 -32.74 -1.36
N ALA A 216 -32.01 -33.00 -2.40
CA ALA A 216 -31.77 -34.33 -2.92
C ALA A 216 -30.62 -34.96 -2.14
N SER A 217 -30.80 -36.22 -1.73
CA SER A 217 -29.89 -37.01 -0.92
C SER A 217 -28.45 -37.02 -1.42
N ALA A 218 -27.51 -36.89 -0.48
CA ALA A 218 -26.08 -36.91 -0.72
C ALA A 218 -25.60 -38.24 -1.34
N PRO A 219 -24.75 -38.23 -2.38
CA PRO A 219 -23.95 -39.39 -2.72
C PRO A 219 -22.75 -39.50 -1.76
N THR A 220 -22.57 -40.69 -1.20
CA THR A 220 -21.43 -41.08 -0.36
C THR A 220 -20.11 -40.83 -1.08
N ALA A 221 -19.20 -40.07 -0.46
CA ALA A 221 -17.85 -39.85 -0.95
C ALA A 221 -17.04 -41.16 -0.92
N PRO A 222 -16.26 -41.51 -1.96
CA PRO A 222 -15.34 -42.62 -1.90
C PRO A 222 -14.15 -42.28 -0.99
N ALA A 223 -13.71 -43.26 -0.20
CA ALA A 223 -12.59 -43.15 0.72
C ALA A 223 -11.28 -42.80 -0.02
N VAL A 224 -10.72 -41.63 0.26
CA VAL A 224 -9.39 -41.23 -0.20
C VAL A 224 -8.34 -41.93 0.68
N LYS A 225 -7.49 -42.76 0.07
CA LYS A 225 -6.35 -43.39 0.75
C LYS A 225 -5.34 -42.33 1.20
N PRO A 226 -4.67 -42.53 2.37
CA PRO A 226 -3.66 -41.59 2.84
C PRO A 226 -2.45 -41.56 1.90
N ALA A 227 -2.00 -40.36 1.58
CA ALA A 227 -0.80 -40.12 0.78
C ALA A 227 0.46 -40.50 1.57
N THR A 228 1.35 -41.26 0.93
CA THR A 228 2.68 -41.62 1.43
C THR A 228 3.53 -40.36 1.66
N PRO A 229 4.30 -40.25 2.77
CA PRO A 229 5.17 -39.12 3.00
C PRO A 229 6.30 -39.05 1.96
N ALA A 230 6.56 -37.84 1.45
CA ALA A 230 7.64 -37.58 0.51
C ALA A 230 9.02 -37.75 1.19
N PRO A 231 10.04 -38.28 0.49
CA PRO A 231 11.39 -38.40 1.03
C PRO A 231 12.05 -37.03 1.24
N PRO A 232 13.00 -36.90 2.19
CA PRO A 232 13.67 -35.65 2.48
C PRO A 232 14.53 -35.20 1.29
N LEU A 233 14.34 -33.95 0.86
CA LEU A 233 15.14 -33.32 -0.19
C LEU A 233 16.55 -33.05 0.34
N THR A 234 17.52 -33.76 -0.23
CA THR A 234 18.96 -33.52 -0.06
C THR A 234 19.29 -32.09 -0.51
N GLN A 235 19.98 -31.33 0.35
CA GLN A 235 20.44 -29.98 0.02
C GLN A 235 21.46 -30.04 -1.14
N PRO A 236 21.38 -29.16 -2.15
CA PRO A 236 22.47 -29.00 -3.11
C PRO A 236 23.65 -28.28 -2.44
N ALA A 237 24.85 -28.77 -2.76
CA ALA A 237 26.13 -28.28 -2.26
C ALA A 237 26.36 -26.79 -2.56
N ALA A 238 27.01 -26.11 -1.61
CA ALA A 238 27.41 -24.72 -1.70
C ALA A 238 28.28 -24.42 -2.94
N PRO A 239 28.01 -23.37 -3.72
CA PRO A 239 29.00 -22.83 -4.65
C PRO A 239 30.09 -22.07 -3.88
N GLY A 240 31.33 -22.31 -4.32
CA GLY A 240 32.56 -21.92 -3.67
C GLY A 240 32.80 -20.42 -3.53
N ALA A 241 33.76 -20.12 -2.66
CA ALA A 241 34.23 -18.81 -2.27
C ALA A 241 34.50 -17.88 -3.47
N ALA A 242 33.78 -16.76 -3.51
CA ALA A 242 34.15 -15.61 -4.30
C ALA A 242 35.22 -14.80 -3.54
N THR A 243 36.37 -14.65 -4.17
CA THR A 243 37.51 -13.82 -3.77
C THR A 243 37.09 -12.37 -3.45
N PRO A 244 37.57 -11.75 -2.36
CA PRO A 244 37.25 -10.36 -2.05
C PRO A 244 37.90 -9.40 -3.07
N GLN A 245 37.07 -8.54 -3.66
CA GLN A 245 37.49 -7.40 -4.47
C GLN A 245 38.25 -6.39 -3.58
N PRO A 246 39.39 -5.83 -4.03
CA PRO A 246 40.12 -4.81 -3.28
C PRO A 246 39.34 -3.50 -3.21
N GLN A 247 38.98 -3.08 -2.00
CA GLN A 247 38.38 -1.78 -1.74
C GLN A 247 39.42 -0.68 -1.95
N THR A 248 39.19 0.21 -2.91
CA THR A 248 39.98 1.44 -3.08
C THR A 248 39.54 2.45 -2.01
N PRO A 249 40.45 3.01 -1.20
CA PRO A 249 40.09 4.02 -0.19
C PRO A 249 39.72 5.37 -0.84
N PRO A 250 38.84 6.17 -0.22
CA PRO A 250 38.42 7.47 -0.77
C PRO A 250 39.57 8.48 -0.73
N ALA A 251 39.75 9.20 -1.85
CA ALA A 251 40.73 10.26 -2.01
C ALA A 251 40.41 11.44 -1.07
N SER A 252 41.27 11.65 -0.09
CA SER A 252 41.37 12.88 0.71
C SER A 252 41.93 13.99 -0.17
N GLY A 253 41.05 14.85 -0.68
CA GLY A 253 41.41 16.09 -1.37
C GLY A 253 41.16 17.29 -0.45
N ASP A 254 42.11 17.56 0.45
CA ASP A 254 42.19 18.84 1.16
C ASP A 254 43.56 19.44 0.82
N LYS A 255 43.54 20.50 0.00
CA LYS A 255 44.73 21.31 -0.28
C LYS A 255 44.41 22.75 0.14
N PRO A 256 45.25 23.39 0.97
CA PRO A 256 44.99 24.71 1.50
C PRO A 256 45.47 25.80 0.53
N GLN A 257 44.65 26.81 0.28
CA GLN A 257 45.01 28.13 -0.26
C GLN A 257 43.98 29.11 0.35
N ALA A 258 44.33 30.12 1.16
CA ALA A 258 45.15 31.29 0.86
C ALA A 258 44.63 32.07 -0.36
#